data_AF-A0A2G5J4Y3-F1
#
_entry.id   AF-A0A2G5J4Y3-F1
#
_cell.length_a   1.000
_cell.length_b   1.000
_cell.length_c   1.000
_cell.angle_alpha   90.00
_cell.angle_beta   90.00
_cell.angle_gamma   90.00
#
_symmetry.space_group_name_H-M   'P 1'
#
loop_
_entity.id
_entity.type
_entity.pdbx_description
1 polymer ?
#
loop_
_entity_poly.entity_id
_entity_poly.type
_entity_poly.pdbx_seq_one_letter_code
_entity_poly.pdbx_strand_id
1 'polypeptide(L)'
;MGHTHGHEDGHHHHHHHGDSGAPLPAAFDTSVPDEELTPDQQSRRSLLRRAGLLGAGLAAGSVLAQGAAAPAYATTSGGRRTNGFLWLAGDHHIHTQYSSDGKYRVGDQVRQGARHGMDWMVITDHGSTTHAKIGVEKVNPDIQEARAAYEDTLVFQGLEWNIPAAEHGTVFVHPGKNEVSVLKQFETDYDGSVKGASDSTPANEALAIAGLAFLGEQVERRKVKDALMLANHPARRGVDSPHEIRGWRDANGASRQIAVGFEGAPGHQAAGIAAPLGMGRARGIYDNNPSANSFAGYPLESYRTWGGFDWMTATVGGLWDSLLAEGKPWWITANSDSHQVYTDTAVRGGPDTDFTANGKHTDPVYGGKVDLAQGDYWPGQYSRTHVGADGFSYAAVMDGIRAGRVWVDHGQLISGLDARVAGGGRWATLGGALHVKKGTRVTLTVDLGLAGGPNWAGFVPKVARVDVIQGDVTGAASDRDTMAAPTAKVVRSYEVNKSTGTVRLTYDLGAVDRPVYVRLRGTDGNRSAVGLMGSAVDPAGPAIDVVGDADPWRDLWFYSNPVWVLPA
;
A
#
# COMPACT_ATOMS: atom_id res chain seq x y z
N MET A 1 80.67 15.66 -16.67
CA MET A 1 79.79 15.73 -17.87
C MET A 1 78.79 14.60 -17.74
N GLY A 2 77.50 14.90 -17.68
CA GLY A 2 76.43 13.92 -17.46
C GLY A 2 75.62 13.62 -18.72
N HIS A 3 74.68 12.66 -18.64
CA HIS A 3 73.53 12.52 -19.54
C HIS A 3 72.37 11.75 -18.85
N THR A 4 71.33 12.51 -18.47
CA THR A 4 69.87 12.38 -18.70
C THR A 4 69.12 11.04 -18.88
N HIS A 5 68.09 10.90 -18.02
CA HIS A 5 66.64 10.58 -18.20
C HIS A 5 66.10 9.25 -18.78
N GLY A 6 65.07 8.73 -18.08
CA GLY A 6 64.01 7.85 -18.59
C GLY A 6 62.95 7.56 -17.51
N HIS A 7 61.68 7.88 -17.78
CA HIS A 7 60.52 7.91 -16.88
C HIS A 7 59.65 6.64 -16.94
N GLU A 8 58.77 6.52 -15.94
CA GLU A 8 57.39 5.95 -15.95
C GLU A 8 57.18 4.43 -15.96
N ASP A 9 56.57 3.94 -14.87
CA ASP A 9 55.57 2.86 -14.92
C ASP A 9 54.32 3.32 -14.15
N GLY A 10 53.27 3.64 -14.90
CA GLY A 10 51.95 3.99 -14.39
C GLY A 10 51.08 2.74 -14.25
N HIS A 11 50.71 2.39 -13.02
CA HIS A 11 49.64 1.41 -12.78
C HIS A 11 48.28 2.10 -12.89
N HIS A 12 47.56 1.80 -13.98
CA HIS A 12 46.16 2.14 -14.15
C HIS A 12 45.30 1.35 -13.17
N HIS A 13 44.77 2.01 -12.13
CA HIS A 13 43.66 1.51 -11.34
C HIS A 13 42.35 1.75 -12.10
N HIS A 14 41.79 0.70 -12.71
CA HIS A 14 40.39 0.70 -13.11
C HIS A 14 39.51 0.62 -11.86
N HIS A 15 38.92 1.75 -11.48
CA HIS A 15 37.83 1.79 -10.53
C HIS A 15 36.57 1.20 -11.19
N HIS A 16 36.21 -0.03 -10.81
CA HIS A 16 34.86 -0.54 -11.01
C HIS A 16 33.94 0.22 -10.04
N HIS A 17 33.18 1.18 -10.57
CA HIS A 17 31.98 1.66 -9.90
C HIS A 17 30.96 0.51 -9.91
N GLY A 18 30.75 -0.10 -8.74
CA GLY A 18 29.68 -1.07 -8.53
C GLY A 18 28.34 -0.35 -8.46
N ASP A 19 27.62 -0.34 -9.57
CA ASP A 19 26.19 0.00 -9.61
C ASP A 19 25.43 -1.25 -9.15
N SER A 20 25.28 -1.42 -7.83
CA SER A 20 24.63 -2.60 -7.23
C SER A 20 23.12 -2.42 -7.19
N GLY A 21 22.48 -2.46 -8.35
CA GLY A 21 21.06 -2.81 -8.46
C GLY A 21 20.94 -4.30 -8.76
N ALA A 22 20.07 -5.03 -8.07
CA ALA A 22 19.66 -6.35 -8.55
C ALA A 22 19.09 -6.18 -9.97
N PRO A 23 19.41 -7.09 -10.92
CA PRO A 23 18.82 -7.04 -12.25
C PRO A 23 17.28 -7.06 -12.13
N LEU A 24 16.61 -6.30 -12.99
CA LEU A 24 15.15 -6.30 -13.03
C LEU A 24 14.65 -7.70 -13.39
N PRO A 25 13.52 -8.16 -12.82
CA PRO A 25 12.94 -9.43 -13.24
C PRO A 25 12.57 -9.40 -14.72
N ALA A 26 12.56 -10.55 -15.37
CA ALA A 26 12.46 -10.65 -16.83
C ALA A 26 11.22 -9.95 -17.39
N ALA A 27 10.07 -10.01 -16.72
CA ALA A 27 8.87 -9.29 -17.16
C ALA A 27 9.03 -7.76 -17.20
N PHE A 28 9.92 -7.18 -16.38
CA PHE A 28 10.22 -5.74 -16.31
C PHE A 28 11.38 -5.33 -17.20
N ASP A 29 12.25 -6.27 -17.58
CA ASP A 29 13.41 -5.99 -18.43
C ASP A 29 13.03 -6.03 -19.91
N THR A 30 12.95 -4.86 -20.54
CA THR A 30 12.61 -4.75 -21.97
C THR A 30 13.66 -5.34 -22.91
N SER A 31 14.86 -5.71 -22.42
CA SER A 31 15.90 -6.37 -23.21
C SER A 31 15.69 -7.87 -23.38
N VAL A 32 14.89 -8.51 -22.52
CA VAL A 32 14.52 -9.94 -22.64
C VAL A 32 13.41 -10.08 -23.69
N PRO A 33 13.58 -10.84 -24.79
CA PRO A 33 12.53 -11.06 -25.80
C PRO A 33 11.25 -11.70 -25.24
N ASP A 34 10.09 -11.43 -25.85
CA ASP A 34 8.81 -11.98 -25.37
C ASP A 34 8.78 -13.51 -25.47
N GLU A 35 9.50 -14.12 -26.42
CA GLU A 35 9.55 -15.58 -26.61
C GLU A 35 10.35 -16.30 -25.51
N GLU A 36 11.20 -15.57 -24.78
CA GLU A 36 12.00 -16.11 -23.67
C GLU A 36 11.26 -16.06 -22.32
N LEU A 37 10.10 -15.39 -22.27
CA LEU A 37 9.29 -15.28 -21.08
C LEU A 37 8.38 -16.50 -20.87
N THR A 38 8.20 -16.91 -19.63
CA THR A 38 7.13 -17.87 -19.28
C THR A 38 5.75 -17.24 -19.52
N PRO A 39 4.67 -18.04 -19.66
CA PRO A 39 3.32 -17.51 -19.86
C PRO A 39 2.88 -16.48 -18.80
N ASP A 40 3.26 -16.69 -17.53
CA ASP A 40 2.96 -15.77 -16.44
C ASP A 40 3.74 -14.46 -16.58
N GLN A 41 5.02 -14.53 -16.97
CA GLN A 41 5.85 -13.36 -17.24
C GLN A 41 5.36 -12.57 -18.46
N GLN A 42 4.90 -13.25 -19.53
CA GLN A 42 4.29 -12.60 -20.69
C GLN A 42 2.99 -11.89 -20.33
N SER A 43 2.12 -12.53 -19.55
CA SER A 43 0.89 -11.95 -19.05
C SER A 43 1.18 -10.69 -18.22
N ARG A 44 2.16 -10.78 -17.33
CA ARG A 44 2.64 -9.67 -16.49
C ARG A 44 3.21 -8.53 -17.33
N ARG A 45 4.11 -8.81 -18.27
CA ARG A 45 4.65 -7.79 -19.18
C ARG A 45 3.55 -7.12 -19.99
N SER A 46 2.55 -7.86 -20.45
CA SER A 46 1.40 -7.32 -21.17
C SER A 46 0.54 -6.40 -20.29
N LEU A 47 0.39 -6.72 -19.00
CA LEU A 47 -0.25 -5.85 -18.01
C LEU A 47 0.56 -4.57 -17.78
N LEU A 48 1.87 -4.69 -17.58
CA LEU A 48 2.77 -3.54 -17.39
C LEU A 48 2.82 -2.63 -18.63
N ARG A 49 2.85 -3.19 -19.85
CA ARG A 49 2.73 -2.43 -21.12
C ARG A 49 1.40 -1.68 -21.21
N ARG A 50 0.28 -2.32 -20.85
CA ARG A 50 -1.04 -1.67 -20.82
C ARG A 50 -1.12 -0.57 -19.77
N ALA A 51 -0.45 -0.73 -18.64
CA ALA A 51 -0.32 0.30 -17.61
C ALA A 51 0.63 1.44 -18.00
N GLY A 52 1.29 1.38 -19.17
CA GLY A 52 2.26 2.38 -19.60
C GLY A 52 3.59 2.33 -18.84
N LEU A 53 3.84 1.27 -18.07
CA LEU A 53 5.02 1.10 -17.21
C LEU A 53 6.23 0.51 -17.96
N LEU A 54 6.09 0.10 -19.22
CA LEU A 54 7.15 -0.49 -20.06
C LEU A 54 7.19 0.06 -21.51
N GLY A 55 7.08 1.39 -21.69
CA GLY A 55 7.03 2.04 -23.00
C GLY A 55 8.32 1.94 -23.85
N ALA A 56 8.36 0.92 -24.72
CA ALA A 56 9.00 0.73 -26.04
C ALA A 56 10.38 1.36 -26.36
N GLY A 57 11.40 0.48 -26.50
CA GLY A 57 12.63 0.76 -27.23
C GLY A 57 13.24 -0.51 -27.83
N LEU A 58 13.34 -0.52 -29.17
CA LEU A 58 14.10 -1.42 -30.08
C LEU A 58 13.44 -2.75 -30.52
N ALA A 59 12.79 -2.69 -31.68
CA ALA A 59 12.86 -3.77 -32.68
C ALA A 59 13.44 -3.18 -33.97
N ALA A 60 14.58 -3.72 -34.42
CA ALA A 60 15.26 -3.29 -35.62
C ALA A 60 14.57 -3.81 -36.89
N GLY A 61 14.23 -2.89 -37.80
CA GLY A 61 14.34 -3.04 -39.25
C GLY A 61 13.41 -4.02 -39.99
N SER A 62 12.28 -3.51 -40.51
CA SER A 62 11.99 -3.61 -41.95
C SER A 62 10.97 -2.55 -42.41
N VAL A 63 11.24 -2.05 -43.61
CA VAL A 63 10.67 -0.94 -44.36
C VAL A 63 9.17 -1.06 -44.72
N LEU A 64 8.51 0.12 -44.82
CA LEU A 64 7.29 0.49 -45.58
C LEU A 64 5.89 0.26 -44.96
N ALA A 65 5.35 1.32 -44.35
CA ALA A 65 4.00 1.85 -44.65
C ALA A 65 3.79 3.22 -43.96
N GLN A 66 3.39 4.23 -44.72
CA GLN A 66 2.99 5.54 -44.22
C GLN A 66 1.60 5.47 -43.58
N GLY A 67 1.41 6.18 -42.46
CA GLY A 67 0.08 6.63 -42.02
C GLY A 67 -0.36 6.23 -40.61
N ALA A 68 0.31 6.73 -39.58
CA ALA A 68 -0.30 7.06 -38.28
C ALA A 68 0.69 7.92 -37.48
N ALA A 69 0.26 9.12 -37.07
CA ALA A 69 1.04 9.94 -36.15
C ALA A 69 1.07 9.26 -34.78
N ALA A 70 2.21 8.68 -34.41
CA ALA A 70 2.48 8.20 -33.07
C ALA A 70 2.59 9.40 -32.11
N PRO A 71 1.98 9.37 -30.91
CA PRO A 71 2.19 10.42 -29.94
C PRO A 71 3.63 10.34 -29.44
N ALA A 72 4.31 11.49 -29.44
CA ALA A 72 5.64 11.64 -28.89
C ALA A 72 5.61 11.37 -27.38
N TYR A 73 5.94 10.14 -26.98
CA TYR A 73 6.46 9.87 -25.65
C TYR A 73 7.87 10.48 -25.57
N ALA A 74 8.17 11.14 -24.46
CA ALA A 74 9.45 11.78 -24.21
C ALA A 74 10.59 10.77 -24.40
N THR A 75 11.30 10.91 -25.51
CA THR A 75 12.60 10.28 -25.75
C THR A 75 13.65 11.05 -24.96
N THR A 76 14.19 10.43 -23.91
CA THR A 76 15.61 10.59 -23.57
C THR A 76 16.20 9.20 -23.35
N SER A 77 16.78 8.65 -24.40
CA SER A 77 17.70 7.51 -24.36
C SER A 77 19.10 7.99 -23.93
N GLY A 78 19.70 7.29 -22.96
CA GLY A 78 21.16 7.26 -22.75
C GLY A 78 21.67 8.01 -21.51
N GLY A 79 22.07 7.24 -20.48
CA GLY A 79 22.96 7.68 -19.40
C GLY A 79 22.32 8.49 -18.26
N ARG A 80 22.30 7.90 -17.05
CA ARG A 80 21.75 8.36 -15.75
C ARG A 80 20.23 8.21 -15.55
N ARG A 81 19.85 7.53 -14.45
CA ARG A 81 18.55 7.74 -13.76
C ARG A 81 18.49 9.21 -13.32
N THR A 82 17.55 10.00 -13.84
CA THR A 82 17.46 11.44 -13.52
C THR A 82 16.07 11.88 -13.05
N ASN A 83 15.48 11.20 -12.04
CA ASN A 83 14.40 11.67 -11.13
C ASN A 83 13.03 10.94 -11.22
N GLY A 84 12.97 9.62 -11.03
CA GLY A 84 11.69 8.90 -10.88
C GLY A 84 11.85 7.56 -10.15
N PHE A 85 10.75 6.99 -9.66
CA PHE A 85 10.71 5.69 -8.98
C PHE A 85 10.15 4.60 -9.88
N LEU A 86 10.54 3.35 -9.61
CA LEU A 86 9.83 2.17 -10.09
C LEU A 86 8.60 1.98 -9.21
N TRP A 87 7.40 2.14 -9.77
CA TRP A 87 6.15 1.94 -9.03
C TRP A 87 5.80 0.46 -9.00
N LEU A 88 5.79 -0.11 -7.80
CA LEU A 88 5.53 -1.52 -7.54
C LEU A 88 4.19 -1.70 -6.83
N ALA A 89 3.25 -2.37 -7.49
CA ALA A 89 1.95 -2.68 -6.91
C ALA A 89 2.05 -3.88 -5.96
N GLY A 90 1.33 -3.85 -4.85
CA GLY A 90 1.35 -4.96 -3.91
C GLY A 90 0.24 -4.90 -2.88
N ASP A 91 0.31 -5.89 -2.00
CA ASP A 91 -0.69 -6.20 -1.00
C ASP A 91 0.02 -6.75 0.25
N HIS A 92 -0.28 -6.18 1.41
CA HIS A 92 0.43 -6.47 2.64
C HIS A 92 -0.36 -7.27 3.66
N HIS A 93 -1.60 -7.69 3.34
CA HIS A 93 -2.48 -8.33 4.32
C HIS A 93 -3.24 -9.49 3.65
N ILE A 94 -2.66 -10.68 3.74
CA ILE A 94 -3.10 -11.86 3.00
C ILE A 94 -3.01 -13.09 3.90
N HIS A 95 -4.07 -13.88 3.90
CA HIS A 95 -4.19 -15.07 4.72
C HIS A 95 -4.18 -16.35 3.91
N THR A 96 -3.73 -17.41 4.56
CA THR A 96 -3.57 -18.72 3.97
C THR A 96 -4.19 -19.77 4.87
N GLN A 97 -4.08 -21.04 4.49
CA GLN A 97 -4.49 -22.17 5.30
C GLN A 97 -3.74 -22.26 6.65
N TYR A 98 -2.68 -21.46 6.86
CA TYR A 98 -1.99 -21.33 8.15
C TYR A 98 -2.66 -20.33 9.09
N SER A 99 -3.65 -19.55 8.63
CA SER A 99 -4.55 -18.77 9.46
C SER A 99 -5.79 -19.59 9.85
N SER A 100 -6.39 -19.26 11.00
CA SER A 100 -7.56 -19.96 11.55
C SER A 100 -8.84 -19.79 10.71
N ASP A 101 -8.85 -18.80 9.83
CA ASP A 101 -9.94 -18.38 8.97
C ASP A 101 -9.57 -18.33 7.47
N GLY A 102 -8.30 -18.52 7.14
CA GLY A 102 -7.83 -18.60 5.76
C GLY A 102 -8.10 -19.95 5.11
N LYS A 103 -8.17 -19.94 3.78
CA LYS A 103 -8.56 -21.11 2.96
C LYS A 103 -7.44 -21.63 2.06
N TYR A 104 -6.61 -20.74 1.55
CA TYR A 104 -5.77 -20.98 0.38
C TYR A 104 -4.34 -21.36 0.73
N ARG A 105 -3.65 -22.10 -0.15
CA ARG A 105 -2.21 -22.31 0.00
C ARG A 105 -1.47 -21.00 -0.25
N VAL A 106 -0.25 -20.87 0.29
CA VAL A 106 0.64 -19.73 -0.05
C VAL A 106 0.80 -19.60 -1.56
N GLY A 107 1.07 -20.72 -2.26
CA GLY A 107 1.21 -20.73 -3.71
C GLY A 107 -0.07 -20.31 -4.46
N ASP A 108 -1.26 -20.58 -3.93
CA ASP A 108 -2.51 -20.13 -4.55
C ASP A 108 -2.65 -18.61 -4.48
N GLN A 109 -2.37 -18.03 -3.30
CA GLN A 109 -2.39 -16.59 -3.11
C GLN A 109 -1.37 -15.89 -4.01
N VAL A 110 -0.11 -16.33 -4.00
CA VAL A 110 0.96 -15.73 -4.80
C VAL A 110 0.69 -15.86 -6.29
N ARG A 111 0.20 -17.01 -6.76
CA ARG A 111 -0.23 -17.20 -8.16
C ARG A 111 -1.28 -16.18 -8.57
N GLN A 112 -2.32 -16.00 -7.75
CA GLN A 112 -3.41 -15.07 -8.06
C GLN A 112 -2.92 -13.62 -7.99
N GLY A 113 -2.14 -13.25 -6.98
CA GLY A 113 -1.52 -11.93 -6.89
C GLY A 113 -0.66 -11.61 -8.11
N ALA A 114 0.23 -12.52 -8.52
CA ALA A 114 1.04 -12.36 -9.72
C ALA A 114 0.16 -12.19 -10.98
N ARG A 115 -0.90 -12.99 -11.12
CA ARG A 115 -1.88 -12.86 -12.22
C ARG A 115 -2.58 -11.50 -12.23
N HIS A 116 -2.86 -10.93 -11.05
CA HIS A 116 -3.48 -9.62 -10.90
C HIS A 116 -2.47 -8.46 -10.94
N GLY A 117 -1.18 -8.74 -11.15
CA GLY A 117 -0.13 -7.74 -11.35
C GLY A 117 0.55 -7.28 -10.06
N MET A 118 0.57 -8.10 -9.00
CA MET A 118 1.26 -7.78 -7.75
C MET A 118 2.76 -8.05 -7.86
N ASP A 119 3.56 -7.00 -7.65
CA ASP A 119 5.02 -6.96 -7.61
C ASP A 119 5.59 -7.37 -6.27
N TRP A 120 4.82 -7.18 -5.21
CA TRP A 120 5.17 -7.63 -3.87
C TRP A 120 3.93 -8.03 -3.08
N MET A 121 4.10 -8.97 -2.17
CA MET A 121 3.02 -9.52 -1.35
C MET A 121 3.55 -9.85 0.04
N VAL A 122 2.73 -9.67 1.08
CA VAL A 122 3.06 -10.11 2.44
C VAL A 122 2.04 -11.16 2.87
N ILE A 123 2.50 -12.35 3.24
CA ILE A 123 1.67 -13.38 3.85
C ILE A 123 1.62 -13.12 5.37
N THR A 124 0.43 -12.87 5.90
CA THR A 124 0.20 -12.36 7.26
C THR A 124 -0.90 -13.15 7.97
N ASP A 125 -0.73 -14.47 8.09
CA ASP A 125 -1.68 -15.30 8.83
C ASP A 125 -1.91 -14.78 10.26
N HIS A 126 -3.13 -14.98 10.80
CA HIS A 126 -3.50 -14.47 12.12
C HIS A 126 -2.63 -15.01 13.25
N GLY A 127 -2.19 -14.10 14.11
CA GLY A 127 -1.61 -14.45 15.41
C GLY A 127 -2.58 -15.25 16.27
N SER A 128 -2.12 -16.39 16.80
CA SER A 128 -2.91 -17.21 17.72
C SER A 128 -2.03 -18.13 18.55
N THR A 129 -2.57 -18.68 19.65
CA THR A 129 -1.81 -19.66 20.46
C THR A 129 -1.31 -20.84 19.63
N THR A 130 -2.08 -21.30 18.64
CA THR A 130 -1.69 -22.41 17.76
C THR A 130 -0.67 -21.96 16.72
N HIS A 131 -0.86 -20.78 16.12
CA HIS A 131 0.05 -20.24 15.12
C HIS A 131 1.44 -19.95 15.71
N ALA A 132 1.51 -19.29 16.87
CA ALA A 132 2.76 -19.03 17.59
C ALA A 132 3.56 -20.30 17.92
N LYS A 133 2.85 -21.39 18.26
CA LYS A 133 3.47 -22.68 18.60
C LYS A 133 3.97 -23.45 17.38
N ILE A 134 3.22 -23.39 16.27
CA ILE A 134 3.37 -24.31 15.13
C ILE A 134 3.35 -23.58 13.77
N GLY A 135 2.38 -22.70 13.54
CA GLY A 135 2.07 -22.08 12.25
C GLY A 135 3.22 -21.26 11.64
N VAL A 136 3.85 -20.36 12.41
CA VAL A 136 4.91 -19.45 11.92
C VAL A 136 6.06 -20.21 11.23
N GLU A 137 6.45 -21.34 11.79
CA GLU A 137 7.53 -22.18 11.24
C GLU A 137 7.05 -23.01 10.06
N LYS A 138 5.79 -23.45 10.06
CA LYS A 138 5.25 -24.30 8.99
C LYS A 138 4.90 -23.53 7.71
N VAL A 139 4.59 -22.24 7.79
CA VAL A 139 4.30 -21.44 6.59
C VAL A 139 5.57 -21.07 5.80
N ASN A 140 6.73 -20.96 6.46
CA ASN A 140 7.96 -20.48 5.81
C ASN A 140 8.42 -21.38 4.63
N PRO A 141 8.44 -22.72 4.72
CA PRO A 141 8.77 -23.57 3.57
C PRO A 141 7.92 -23.27 2.33
N ASP A 142 6.61 -23.10 2.48
CA ASP A 142 5.69 -22.78 1.38
C ASP A 142 5.95 -21.36 0.83
N ILE A 143 6.39 -20.43 1.69
CA ILE A 143 6.85 -19.09 1.26
C ILE A 143 8.15 -19.18 0.46
N GLN A 144 9.13 -20.01 0.87
CA GLN A 144 10.36 -20.19 0.09
C GLN A 144 10.06 -20.83 -1.27
N GLU A 145 9.15 -21.81 -1.31
CA GLU A 145 8.69 -22.41 -2.57
C GLU A 145 8.03 -21.36 -3.47
N ALA A 146 7.14 -20.52 -2.93
CA ALA A 146 6.50 -19.46 -3.69
C ALA A 146 7.51 -18.41 -4.21
N ARG A 147 8.54 -18.05 -3.42
CA ARG A 147 9.62 -17.15 -3.87
C ARG A 147 10.40 -17.74 -5.05
N ALA A 148 10.64 -19.05 -5.04
CA ALA A 148 11.32 -19.73 -6.14
C ALA A 148 10.42 -19.90 -7.38
N ALA A 149 9.11 -20.12 -7.19
CA ALA A 149 8.17 -20.31 -8.29
C ALA A 149 7.77 -18.98 -8.98
N TYR A 150 7.81 -17.85 -8.26
CA TYR A 150 7.33 -16.55 -8.72
C TYR A 150 8.41 -15.47 -8.55
N GLU A 151 9.54 -15.60 -9.26
CA GLU A 151 10.70 -14.70 -9.13
C GLU A 151 10.39 -13.22 -9.43
N ASP A 152 9.35 -12.96 -10.21
CA ASP A 152 8.88 -11.61 -10.54
C ASP A 152 7.94 -11.01 -9.47
N THR A 153 7.66 -11.72 -8.37
CA THR A 153 6.84 -11.25 -7.24
C THR A 153 7.59 -11.41 -5.92
N LEU A 154 7.87 -10.31 -5.24
CA LEU A 154 8.55 -10.31 -3.94
C LEU A 154 7.60 -10.76 -2.82
N VAL A 155 7.75 -12.01 -2.34
CA VAL A 155 6.92 -12.54 -1.25
C VAL A 155 7.62 -12.36 0.11
N PHE A 156 7.03 -11.58 1.00
CA PHE A 156 7.44 -11.42 2.39
C PHE A 156 6.68 -12.40 3.29
N GLN A 157 7.33 -12.83 4.38
CA GLN A 157 6.61 -13.43 5.51
C GLN A 157 6.34 -12.33 6.54
N GLY A 158 5.11 -12.29 7.04
CA GLY A 158 4.67 -11.44 8.13
C GLY A 158 3.76 -12.17 9.10
N LEU A 159 2.97 -11.38 9.82
CA LEU A 159 1.99 -11.76 10.83
C LEU A 159 0.90 -10.70 10.82
N GLU A 160 -0.37 -11.11 10.84
CA GLU A 160 -1.41 -10.20 11.31
C GLU A 160 -1.38 -10.20 12.84
N TRP A 161 -0.71 -9.18 13.38
CA TRP A 161 -0.54 -8.97 14.80
C TRP A 161 -1.88 -8.53 15.40
N ASN A 162 -2.36 -9.24 16.41
CA ASN A 162 -3.40 -8.71 17.28
C ASN A 162 -2.75 -7.64 18.15
N ILE A 163 -2.93 -6.35 17.83
CA ILE A 163 -2.25 -5.28 18.56
C ILE A 163 -2.84 -5.26 19.98
N PRO A 164 -2.03 -5.36 21.05
CA PRO A 164 -2.53 -5.19 22.41
C PRO A 164 -3.28 -3.86 22.57
N ALA A 165 -4.42 -3.89 23.26
CA ALA A 165 -5.40 -2.80 23.44
C ALA A 165 -6.12 -2.29 22.17
N ALA A 166 -5.77 -2.79 20.99
CA ALA A 166 -6.22 -2.26 19.71
C ALA A 166 -6.75 -3.39 18.80
N GLU A 167 -6.93 -3.10 17.51
CA GLU A 167 -7.40 -4.08 16.53
C GLU A 167 -6.24 -4.95 16.02
N HIS A 168 -5.94 -4.91 14.72
CA HIS A 168 -4.86 -5.71 14.15
C HIS A 168 -3.86 -4.84 13.40
N GLY A 169 -2.70 -5.41 13.10
CA GLY A 169 -1.70 -4.76 12.28
C GLY A 169 -0.87 -5.76 11.50
N THR A 170 -0.56 -5.41 10.27
CA THR A 170 0.42 -6.10 9.47
C THR A 170 1.80 -5.87 10.09
N VAL A 171 2.50 -6.93 10.49
CA VAL A 171 3.92 -6.89 10.86
C VAL A 171 4.70 -7.79 9.91
N PHE A 172 5.78 -7.27 9.31
CA PHE A 172 6.66 -8.08 8.48
C PHE A 172 8.10 -7.61 8.54
N VAL A 173 9.02 -8.52 8.22
CA VAL A 173 10.45 -8.29 8.27
C VAL A 173 11.09 -8.51 6.92
N HIS A 174 12.23 -7.87 6.69
CA HIS A 174 13.03 -8.15 5.50
C HIS A 174 13.41 -9.65 5.49
N PRO A 175 13.19 -10.37 4.37
CA PRO A 175 13.53 -11.79 4.27
C PRO A 175 15.00 -12.09 4.57
N GLY A 176 15.24 -13.18 5.26
CA GLY A 176 16.58 -13.62 5.61
C GLY A 176 16.58 -14.73 6.66
N LYS A 177 17.77 -15.19 7.03
CA LYS A 177 17.97 -16.37 7.90
C LYS A 177 17.27 -16.32 9.27
N ASN A 178 16.87 -15.14 9.74
CA ASN A 178 16.24 -14.95 11.04
C ASN A 178 14.75 -14.52 10.96
N GLU A 179 14.16 -14.43 9.75
CA GLU A 179 12.79 -13.92 9.56
C GLU A 179 11.78 -14.67 10.45
N VAL A 180 11.82 -16.01 10.40
CA VAL A 180 10.95 -16.89 11.20
C VAL A 180 11.19 -16.73 12.69
N SER A 181 12.46 -16.71 13.13
CA SER A 181 12.79 -16.61 14.56
C SER A 181 12.34 -15.30 15.19
N VAL A 182 12.43 -14.19 14.44
CA VAL A 182 12.01 -12.87 14.91
C VAL A 182 10.48 -12.77 14.95
N LEU A 183 9.80 -13.23 13.89
CA LEU A 183 8.32 -13.23 13.84
C LEU A 183 7.73 -14.12 14.93
N LYS A 184 8.27 -15.33 15.13
CA LYS A 184 7.81 -16.25 16.18
C LYS A 184 7.98 -15.68 17.58
N GLN A 185 9.13 -15.05 17.85
CA GLN A 185 9.36 -14.40 19.13
C GLN A 185 8.40 -13.22 19.32
N PHE A 186 8.23 -12.38 18.28
CA PHE A 186 7.31 -11.25 18.33
C PHE A 186 5.88 -11.69 18.66
N GLU A 187 5.35 -12.70 17.96
CA GLU A 187 4.01 -13.24 18.22
C GLU A 187 3.89 -13.80 19.64
N THR A 188 4.87 -14.58 20.09
CA THR A 188 4.85 -15.22 21.42
C THR A 188 4.84 -14.19 22.56
N ASP A 189 5.61 -13.11 22.41
CA ASP A 189 5.87 -12.17 23.48
C ASP A 189 4.88 -10.97 23.47
N TYR A 190 4.37 -10.57 22.30
CA TYR A 190 3.66 -9.30 22.12
C TYR A 190 2.30 -9.39 21.42
N ASP A 191 1.85 -10.55 20.96
CA ASP A 191 0.52 -10.68 20.34
C ASP A 191 -0.62 -10.62 21.37
N GLY A 192 -1.60 -9.75 21.14
CA GLY A 192 -2.72 -9.49 22.04
C GLY A 192 -3.59 -10.71 22.31
N SER A 193 -3.80 -11.59 21.33
CA SER A 193 -4.57 -12.83 21.51
C SER A 193 -3.76 -13.85 22.33
N VAL A 194 -2.47 -14.00 22.02
CA VAL A 194 -1.55 -14.90 22.77
C VAL A 194 -1.37 -14.45 24.22
N LYS A 195 -1.34 -13.15 24.47
CA LYS A 195 -1.11 -12.56 25.80
C LYS A 195 -2.40 -12.29 26.58
N GLY A 196 -3.57 -12.40 25.96
CA GLY A 196 -4.84 -12.00 26.57
C GLY A 196 -4.91 -10.50 26.86
N ALA A 197 -4.39 -9.68 25.94
CA ALA A 197 -4.16 -8.25 26.09
C ALA A 197 -5.07 -7.40 25.17
N SER A 198 -6.29 -7.86 24.87
CA SER A 198 -7.22 -7.18 23.97
C SER A 198 -7.99 -6.01 24.59
N ASP A 199 -8.04 -5.92 25.92
CA ASP A 199 -8.77 -4.85 26.61
C ASP A 199 -8.01 -3.52 26.51
N SER A 200 -8.76 -2.43 26.33
CA SER A 200 -8.21 -1.06 26.29
C SER A 200 -7.77 -0.65 27.69
N THR A 201 -6.50 -0.91 28.01
CA THR A 201 -5.88 -0.58 29.29
C THR A 201 -4.47 -0.04 29.07
N PRO A 202 -3.98 0.87 29.93
CA PRO A 202 -2.63 1.41 29.80
C PRO A 202 -1.52 0.35 29.78
N ALA A 203 -1.73 -0.78 30.46
CA ALA A 203 -0.78 -1.89 30.48
C ALA A 203 -0.70 -2.60 29.13
N ASN A 204 -1.83 -2.77 28.45
CA ASN A 204 -1.89 -3.39 27.13
C ASN A 204 -1.38 -2.43 26.06
N GLU A 205 -1.72 -1.14 26.12
CA GLU A 205 -1.13 -0.12 25.24
C GLU A 205 0.42 -0.10 25.35
N ALA A 206 0.95 -0.16 26.57
CA ALA A 206 2.39 -0.25 26.80
C ALA A 206 3.02 -1.53 26.21
N LEU A 207 2.27 -2.65 26.18
CA LEU A 207 2.72 -3.88 25.55
C LEU A 207 2.84 -3.73 24.03
N ALA A 208 1.92 -3.00 23.39
CA ALA A 208 2.03 -2.69 21.96
C ALA A 208 3.31 -1.89 21.66
N ILE A 209 3.59 -0.86 22.47
CA ILE A 209 4.84 -0.07 22.36
C ILE A 209 6.08 -0.95 22.57
N ALA A 210 6.04 -1.89 23.53
CA ALA A 210 7.13 -2.82 23.77
C ALA A 210 7.38 -3.75 22.57
N GLY A 211 6.33 -4.18 21.87
CA GLY A 211 6.46 -4.96 20.63
C GLY A 211 7.17 -4.16 19.52
N LEU A 212 6.77 -2.91 19.30
CA LEU A 212 7.43 -2.03 18.33
C LEU A 212 8.90 -1.76 18.69
N ALA A 213 9.19 -1.58 19.99
CA ALA A 213 10.55 -1.45 20.48
C ALA A 213 11.39 -2.72 20.22
N PHE A 214 10.82 -3.91 20.45
CA PHE A 214 11.47 -5.19 20.16
C PHE A 214 11.85 -5.31 18.68
N LEU A 215 10.94 -4.98 17.75
CA LEU A 215 11.22 -4.99 16.31
C LEU A 215 12.35 -4.02 15.95
N GLY A 216 12.30 -2.80 16.49
CA GLY A 216 13.37 -1.81 16.36
C GLY A 216 14.72 -2.35 16.83
N GLU A 217 14.76 -3.03 17.97
CA GLU A 217 15.98 -3.66 18.50
C GLU A 217 16.50 -4.78 17.57
N GLN A 218 15.62 -5.59 16.97
CA GLN A 218 16.05 -6.65 16.05
C GLN A 218 16.71 -6.07 14.79
N VAL A 219 16.23 -4.93 14.31
CA VAL A 219 16.83 -4.17 13.19
C VAL A 219 18.16 -3.55 13.62
N GLU A 220 18.22 -2.88 14.77
CA GLU A 220 19.45 -2.24 15.28
C GLU A 220 20.59 -3.24 15.50
N ARG A 221 20.25 -4.42 16.02
CA ARG A 221 21.19 -5.54 16.21
C ARG A 221 21.50 -6.29 14.91
N ARG A 222 20.93 -5.87 13.78
CA ARG A 222 21.09 -6.48 12.45
C ARG A 222 20.70 -7.96 12.41
N LYS A 223 19.77 -8.39 13.28
CA LYS A 223 19.21 -9.74 13.22
C LYS A 223 18.32 -9.88 11.99
N VAL A 224 17.52 -8.88 11.72
CA VAL A 224 16.84 -8.66 10.43
C VAL A 224 17.34 -7.33 9.85
N LYS A 225 17.28 -7.18 8.52
CA LYS A 225 17.72 -5.94 7.86
C LYS A 225 16.75 -4.80 8.09
N ASP A 226 15.46 -5.11 8.14
CA ASP A 226 14.41 -4.13 8.35
C ASP A 226 13.11 -4.80 8.86
N ALA A 227 12.20 -3.99 9.41
CA ALA A 227 10.87 -4.40 9.87
C ALA A 227 9.86 -3.24 9.72
N LEU A 228 8.61 -3.58 9.42
CA LEU A 228 7.51 -2.63 9.25
C LEU A 228 6.25 -3.10 9.98
N MET A 229 5.49 -2.12 10.46
CA MET A 229 4.15 -2.30 10.99
C MET A 229 3.18 -1.30 10.34
N LEU A 230 2.01 -1.79 9.91
CA LEU A 230 0.87 -0.98 9.49
C LEU A 230 -0.37 -1.45 10.23
N ALA A 231 -1.14 -0.57 10.87
CA ALA A 231 -2.40 -0.96 11.49
C ALA A 231 -3.43 -1.32 10.41
N ASN A 232 -4.18 -2.40 10.62
CA ASN A 232 -5.22 -2.85 9.71
C ASN A 232 -6.59 -2.44 10.27
N HIS A 233 -7.54 -2.20 9.36
CA HIS A 233 -8.95 -1.87 9.63
C HIS A 233 -9.17 -0.94 10.86
N PRO A 234 -8.48 0.22 10.93
CA PRO A 234 -8.26 0.95 12.18
C PRO A 234 -9.54 1.52 12.82
N ALA A 235 -10.55 1.90 12.03
CA ALA A 235 -11.81 2.40 12.58
C ALA A 235 -12.88 1.30 12.76
N ARG A 236 -12.65 0.07 12.28
CA ARG A 236 -13.69 -0.97 12.16
C ARG A 236 -14.34 -1.26 13.50
N ARG A 237 -13.55 -1.46 14.57
CA ARG A 237 -14.07 -1.64 15.94
C ARG A 237 -14.00 -0.36 16.80
N GLY A 238 -13.44 0.70 16.24
CA GLY A 238 -13.22 1.98 16.94
C GLY A 238 -12.35 1.85 18.18
N VAL A 239 -11.47 0.85 18.26
CA VAL A 239 -10.61 0.60 19.43
C VAL A 239 -9.25 1.29 19.31
N ASP A 240 -8.76 1.52 18.09
CA ASP A 240 -7.49 2.21 17.83
C ASP A 240 -7.65 3.71 18.14
N SER A 241 -7.27 4.15 19.34
CA SER A 241 -7.45 5.56 19.73
C SER A 241 -6.42 6.49 19.07
N PRO A 242 -6.71 7.81 18.93
CA PRO A 242 -5.76 8.74 18.33
C PRO A 242 -4.44 8.86 19.11
N HIS A 243 -4.46 8.75 20.44
CA HIS A 243 -3.23 8.82 21.24
C HIS A 243 -2.37 7.56 21.12
N GLU A 244 -2.98 6.39 20.95
CA GLU A 244 -2.30 5.11 20.67
C GLU A 244 -1.66 5.14 19.28
N ILE A 245 -2.38 5.58 18.24
CA ILE A 245 -1.84 5.75 16.89
C ILE A 245 -0.60 6.65 16.90
N ARG A 246 -0.67 7.79 17.59
CA ARG A 246 0.50 8.65 17.81
C ARG A 246 1.58 7.97 18.63
N GLY A 247 1.21 7.09 19.54
CA GLY A 247 2.11 6.30 20.39
C GLY A 247 2.93 5.35 19.53
N TRP A 248 2.27 4.60 18.64
CA TRP A 248 2.90 3.68 17.70
C TRP A 248 3.83 4.42 16.75
N ARG A 249 3.36 5.54 16.15
CA ARG A 249 4.17 6.40 15.28
C ARG A 249 5.46 6.86 15.97
N ASP A 250 5.36 7.25 17.24
CA ASP A 250 6.47 7.82 18.00
C ASP A 250 7.30 6.76 18.76
N ALA A 251 6.96 5.46 18.67
CA ALA A 251 7.59 4.38 19.43
C ALA A 251 9.06 4.13 19.07
N ASN A 252 9.44 4.41 17.82
CA ASN A 252 10.82 4.31 17.33
C ASN A 252 11.25 5.65 16.71
N GLY A 253 12.56 5.91 16.65
CA GLY A 253 13.09 7.16 16.09
C GLY A 253 12.77 7.33 14.60
N ALA A 254 12.63 8.57 14.14
CA ALA A 254 12.23 8.92 12.76
C ALA A 254 13.11 8.32 11.64
N SER A 255 14.37 7.99 11.93
CA SER A 255 15.26 7.33 10.95
C SER A 255 15.01 5.84 10.77
N ARG A 256 14.24 5.21 11.67
CA ARG A 256 13.97 3.75 11.73
C ARG A 256 12.59 3.47 12.34
N GLN A 257 11.58 4.18 11.84
CA GLN A 257 10.21 4.13 12.38
C GLN A 257 9.52 2.80 12.03
N ILE A 258 9.28 1.88 12.98
CA ILE A 258 8.68 0.58 12.63
C ILE A 258 7.21 0.72 12.21
N ALA A 259 6.39 1.40 13.01
CA ALA A 259 4.99 1.67 12.69
C ALA A 259 4.87 2.89 11.77
N VAL A 260 4.53 2.66 10.50
CA VAL A 260 4.62 3.68 9.44
C VAL A 260 3.28 4.21 8.96
N GLY A 261 2.17 3.58 9.32
CA GLY A 261 0.86 3.97 8.82
C GLY A 261 -0.24 3.00 9.20
N PHE A 262 -1.36 3.15 8.51
CA PHE A 262 -2.49 2.23 8.60
C PHE A 262 -3.05 1.93 7.20
N GLU A 263 -3.88 0.91 7.15
CA GLU A 263 -4.77 0.64 6.05
C GLU A 263 -5.78 1.78 5.90
N GLY A 264 -5.64 2.54 4.81
CA GLY A 264 -6.59 3.58 4.46
C GLY A 264 -7.81 3.06 3.71
N ALA A 265 -7.71 1.90 3.06
CA ALA A 265 -8.84 1.20 2.49
C ALA A 265 -8.85 -0.28 2.89
N PRO A 266 -9.86 -0.74 3.65
CA PRO A 266 -9.98 -2.13 4.12
C PRO A 266 -9.94 -3.17 2.99
N GLY A 267 -9.53 -4.39 3.31
CA GLY A 267 -9.89 -5.58 2.55
C GLY A 267 -11.40 -5.88 2.55
N HIS A 268 -11.80 -7.12 2.32
CA HIS A 268 -13.23 -7.56 2.37
C HIS A 268 -14.22 -6.70 1.53
N GLN A 269 -13.75 -6.12 0.43
CA GLN A 269 -14.53 -5.15 -0.34
C GLN A 269 -15.77 -5.77 -1.01
N ALA A 270 -15.77 -7.07 -1.32
CA ALA A 270 -16.93 -7.76 -1.89
C ALA A 270 -18.06 -7.97 -0.86
N ALA A 271 -17.81 -7.79 0.43
CA ALA A 271 -18.82 -7.92 1.47
C ALA A 271 -20.03 -6.99 1.27
N GLY A 272 -19.82 -5.84 0.62
CA GLY A 272 -20.83 -4.84 0.29
C GLY A 272 -21.80 -5.24 -0.83
N ILE A 273 -21.53 -6.31 -1.58
CA ILE A 273 -22.40 -6.78 -2.67
C ILE A 273 -23.71 -7.30 -2.08
N ALA A 274 -24.83 -6.77 -2.56
CA ALA A 274 -26.16 -7.07 -2.05
C ALA A 274 -26.53 -8.55 -2.17
N ALA A 275 -27.19 -9.08 -1.14
CA ALA A 275 -27.81 -10.40 -1.18
C ALA A 275 -28.95 -10.43 -2.22
N PRO A 276 -29.17 -11.55 -2.95
CA PRO A 276 -28.47 -12.83 -2.85
C PRO A 276 -27.22 -12.94 -3.75
N LEU A 277 -26.77 -11.84 -4.37
CA LEU A 277 -25.64 -11.85 -5.31
C LEU A 277 -24.28 -11.79 -4.62
N GLY A 278 -24.24 -11.38 -3.35
CA GLY A 278 -23.05 -11.39 -2.49
C GLY A 278 -23.41 -11.51 -1.01
N MET A 279 -22.44 -11.20 -0.16
CA MET A 279 -22.54 -11.39 1.30
C MET A 279 -23.64 -10.54 1.96
N GLY A 280 -24.02 -9.41 1.36
CA GLY A 280 -25.07 -8.53 1.88
C GLY A 280 -24.73 -7.86 3.21
N ARG A 281 -23.45 -7.59 3.46
CA ARG A 281 -22.92 -6.96 4.68
C ARG A 281 -22.37 -5.56 4.40
N ALA A 282 -21.84 -4.85 5.39
CA ALA A 282 -21.07 -3.64 5.12
C ALA A 282 -19.82 -3.98 4.30
N ARG A 283 -19.53 -3.14 3.32
CA ARG A 283 -18.26 -3.15 2.58
C ARG A 283 -17.09 -3.04 3.57
N GLY A 284 -16.06 -3.85 3.37
CA GLY A 284 -14.94 -3.96 4.30
C GLY A 284 -15.23 -4.74 5.59
N ILE A 285 -16.44 -5.30 5.76
CA ILE A 285 -16.91 -5.91 7.03
C ILE A 285 -16.95 -4.86 8.17
N TYR A 286 -17.14 -3.59 7.82
CA TYR A 286 -17.34 -2.49 8.77
C TYR A 286 -18.80 -2.50 9.29
N ASP A 287 -19.18 -3.58 9.98
CA ASP A 287 -20.53 -3.81 10.51
C ASP A 287 -20.64 -3.60 12.02
N ASN A 288 -19.52 -3.35 12.68
CA ASN A 288 -19.44 -3.23 14.12
C ASN A 288 -20.16 -1.96 14.63
N ASN A 289 -20.28 -1.90 15.95
CA ASN A 289 -20.79 -0.78 16.71
C ASN A 289 -19.86 -0.53 17.92
N PRO A 290 -19.92 0.65 18.55
CA PRO A 290 -19.13 0.93 19.74
C PRO A 290 -19.29 -0.12 20.84
N SER A 291 -18.18 -0.43 21.50
CA SER A 291 -18.07 -1.33 22.64
C SER A 291 -17.49 -0.59 23.85
N ALA A 292 -17.39 -1.29 24.99
CA ALA A 292 -16.73 -0.72 26.19
C ALA A 292 -15.24 -0.39 25.96
N ASN A 293 -14.59 -1.04 24.99
CA ASN A 293 -13.19 -0.79 24.64
C ASN A 293 -13.03 0.25 23.53
N SER A 294 -14.13 0.72 22.93
CA SER A 294 -14.05 1.67 21.83
C SER A 294 -13.72 3.08 22.34
N PHE A 295 -12.89 3.81 21.59
CA PHE A 295 -12.58 5.20 21.88
C PHE A 295 -13.86 6.05 21.78
N ALA A 296 -14.25 6.66 22.89
CA ALA A 296 -15.53 7.35 23.02
C ALA A 296 -15.70 8.56 22.08
N GLY A 297 -14.60 9.12 21.56
CA GLY A 297 -14.64 10.24 20.62
C GLY A 297 -15.10 9.88 19.21
N TYR A 298 -15.14 8.59 18.85
CA TYR A 298 -15.51 8.17 17.50
C TYR A 298 -17.01 8.24 17.23
N PRO A 299 -17.44 8.90 16.13
CA PRO A 299 -18.85 8.91 15.74
C PRO A 299 -19.28 7.56 15.16
N LEU A 300 -20.58 7.27 15.09
CA LEU A 300 -21.09 6.01 14.53
C LEU A 300 -20.71 5.84 13.06
N GLU A 301 -20.60 6.95 12.34
CA GLU A 301 -20.12 7.05 10.97
C GLU A 301 -18.71 6.49 10.76
N SER A 302 -17.89 6.41 11.81
CA SER A 302 -16.53 5.85 11.73
C SER A 302 -16.51 4.33 11.56
N TYR A 303 -17.59 3.66 11.96
CA TYR A 303 -17.73 2.20 11.86
C TYR A 303 -18.21 1.77 10.48
N ARG A 304 -18.15 2.65 9.46
CA ARG A 304 -18.54 2.37 8.08
C ARG A 304 -17.44 2.86 7.14
N THR A 305 -17.28 2.18 6.01
CA THR A 305 -16.44 2.67 4.93
C THR A 305 -17.13 3.80 4.16
N TRP A 306 -16.33 4.62 3.50
CA TRP A 306 -16.75 5.75 2.69
C TRP A 306 -16.08 5.63 1.33
N GLY A 307 -16.81 5.22 0.30
CA GLY A 307 -16.21 4.87 -0.99
C GLY A 307 -15.28 3.65 -0.93
N GLY A 308 -15.49 2.77 0.06
CA GLY A 308 -14.61 1.65 0.39
C GLY A 308 -13.36 2.02 1.18
N PHE A 309 -13.16 3.29 1.54
CA PHE A 309 -12.04 3.74 2.37
C PHE A 309 -12.45 3.83 3.84
N ASP A 310 -11.49 3.63 4.75
CA ASP A 310 -11.67 3.84 6.18
C ASP A 310 -12.04 5.31 6.46
N TRP A 311 -12.94 5.53 7.43
CA TRP A 311 -13.40 6.86 7.83
C TRP A 311 -12.26 7.82 8.18
N MET A 312 -11.20 7.34 8.83
CA MET A 312 -10.03 8.14 9.19
C MET A 312 -9.33 8.72 7.96
N THR A 313 -9.33 7.99 6.84
CA THR A 313 -8.73 8.39 5.55
C THR A 313 -9.67 9.26 4.73
N ALA A 314 -10.95 8.88 4.69
CA ALA A 314 -11.96 9.53 3.87
C ALA A 314 -12.32 10.94 4.37
N THR A 315 -12.20 11.18 5.68
CA THR A 315 -12.59 12.45 6.31
C THR A 315 -11.52 13.52 6.12
N VAL A 316 -11.72 14.42 5.16
CA VAL A 316 -10.88 15.62 5.00
C VAL A 316 -11.00 16.51 6.24
N GLY A 317 -9.88 16.89 6.83
CA GLY A 317 -9.79 17.58 8.12
C GLY A 317 -9.87 16.67 9.34
N GLY A 318 -10.03 15.35 9.13
CA GLY A 318 -10.13 14.34 10.18
C GLY A 318 -8.77 13.85 10.71
N LEU A 319 -8.79 12.66 11.32
CA LEU A 319 -7.65 12.14 12.08
C LEU A 319 -6.38 12.01 11.24
N TRP A 320 -6.47 11.50 10.00
CA TRP A 320 -5.27 11.39 9.15
C TRP A 320 -4.64 12.76 8.89
N ASP A 321 -5.45 13.74 8.49
CA ASP A 321 -4.99 15.12 8.28
C ASP A 321 -4.43 15.76 9.57
N SER A 322 -4.96 15.37 10.73
CA SER A 322 -4.44 15.77 12.06
C SER A 322 -3.03 15.21 12.31
N LEU A 323 -2.79 13.94 11.96
CA LEU A 323 -1.45 13.33 12.04
C LEU A 323 -0.47 13.99 11.07
N LEU A 324 -0.91 14.30 9.85
CA LEU A 324 -0.09 14.97 8.82
C LEU A 324 0.25 16.42 9.17
N ALA A 325 -0.68 17.13 9.82
CA ALA A 325 -0.49 18.49 10.32
C ALA A 325 0.62 18.59 11.37
N GLU A 326 0.98 17.48 12.02
CA GLU A 326 2.12 17.45 12.94
C GLU A 326 3.48 17.49 12.22
N GLY A 327 3.50 17.37 10.89
CA GLY A 327 4.73 17.34 10.09
C GLY A 327 5.50 16.04 10.26
N LYS A 328 4.82 14.95 10.65
CA LYS A 328 5.39 13.63 10.90
C LYS A 328 4.84 12.58 9.91
N PRO A 329 5.65 11.58 9.53
CA PRO A 329 5.19 10.44 8.74
C PRO A 329 4.03 9.66 9.35
N TRP A 330 2.96 9.48 8.57
CA TRP A 330 1.90 8.51 8.83
C TRP A 330 1.11 8.23 7.55
N TRP A 331 1.27 7.01 7.02
CA TRP A 331 0.90 6.67 5.65
C TRP A 331 -0.38 5.86 5.55
N ILE A 332 -1.01 5.93 4.39
CA ILE A 332 -2.11 5.04 4.04
C ILE A 332 -1.66 3.96 3.05
N THR A 333 -2.23 2.77 3.20
CA THR A 333 -2.16 1.65 2.26
C THR A 333 -3.55 1.09 1.95
N ALA A 334 -3.63 0.13 1.03
CA ALA A 334 -4.82 -0.66 0.74
C ALA A 334 -4.43 -2.13 0.54
N ASN A 335 -5.28 -3.05 0.96
CA ASN A 335 -5.01 -4.47 0.82
C ASN A 335 -6.29 -5.25 0.50
N SER A 336 -6.17 -6.56 0.31
CA SER A 336 -7.31 -7.44 0.03
C SER A 336 -7.94 -8.04 1.28
N ASP A 337 -7.17 -8.16 2.36
CA ASP A 337 -7.46 -8.99 3.54
C ASP A 337 -7.96 -10.39 3.10
N SER A 338 -7.23 -10.99 2.17
CA SER A 338 -7.72 -12.15 1.41
C SER A 338 -7.63 -13.44 2.23
N HIS A 339 -8.78 -13.94 2.67
CA HIS A 339 -8.93 -15.20 3.38
C HIS A 339 -9.75 -16.21 2.56
N GLN A 340 -10.90 -15.75 2.05
CA GLN A 340 -11.93 -16.51 1.37
C GLN A 340 -12.53 -15.68 0.25
N VAL A 341 -12.26 -16.06 -1.00
CA VAL A 341 -12.58 -15.19 -2.13
C VAL A 341 -14.02 -15.35 -2.60
N TYR A 342 -14.71 -14.22 -2.76
CA TYR A 342 -16.01 -14.10 -3.39
C TYR A 342 -16.00 -14.74 -4.78
N THR A 343 -17.01 -15.56 -5.08
CA THR A 343 -17.20 -16.33 -6.32
C THR A 343 -16.22 -17.47 -6.56
N ASP A 344 -15.31 -17.75 -5.64
CA ASP A 344 -14.46 -18.93 -5.76
C ASP A 344 -15.24 -20.22 -5.43
N THR A 345 -14.73 -21.35 -5.92
CA THR A 345 -15.31 -22.67 -5.76
C THR A 345 -14.56 -23.55 -4.76
N ALA A 346 -13.43 -23.08 -4.24
CA ALA A 346 -12.67 -23.79 -3.23
C ALA A 346 -13.41 -23.82 -1.89
N VAL A 347 -13.34 -24.97 -1.21
CA VAL A 347 -13.75 -25.13 0.19
C VAL A 347 -12.54 -25.47 1.05
N ARG A 348 -12.57 -24.99 2.30
CA ARG A 348 -11.48 -25.16 3.26
C ARG A 348 -11.30 -26.62 3.64
N GLY A 349 -10.06 -27.12 3.60
CA GLY A 349 -9.58 -28.19 4.49
C GLY A 349 -10.17 -29.59 4.35
N GLY A 350 -11.02 -29.87 3.37
CA GLY A 350 -11.67 -31.19 3.26
C GLY A 350 -12.35 -31.63 4.57
N PRO A 351 -12.75 -32.92 4.70
CA PRO A 351 -13.39 -33.41 5.93
C PRO A 351 -12.42 -33.60 7.11
N ASP A 352 -11.12 -33.75 6.87
CA ASP A 352 -10.13 -34.14 7.91
C ASP A 352 -9.30 -32.95 8.45
N THR A 353 -9.72 -31.72 8.19
CA THR A 353 -9.00 -30.54 8.70
C THR A 353 -9.07 -30.40 10.21
N ASP A 354 -7.91 -30.22 10.85
CA ASP A 354 -7.80 -29.82 12.25
C ASP A 354 -6.72 -28.74 12.39
N PHE A 355 -7.16 -27.47 12.46
CA PHE A 355 -6.25 -26.33 12.62
C PHE A 355 -5.55 -26.37 13.98
N THR A 356 -6.28 -26.66 15.05
CA THR A 356 -5.77 -26.63 16.42
C THR A 356 -4.65 -27.64 16.63
N ALA A 357 -4.78 -28.85 16.07
CA ALA A 357 -3.75 -29.86 16.15
C ALA A 357 -2.56 -29.59 15.23
N ASN A 358 -2.80 -29.05 14.03
CA ASN A 358 -1.79 -29.01 12.98
C ASN A 358 -1.15 -27.63 12.74
N GLY A 359 -1.73 -26.55 13.26
CA GLY A 359 -1.35 -25.17 12.92
C GLY A 359 -1.57 -24.79 11.46
N LYS A 360 -2.40 -25.58 10.75
CA LYS A 360 -2.90 -25.29 9.42
C LYS A 360 -4.15 -26.11 9.12
N HIS A 361 -4.99 -25.60 8.23
CA HIS A 361 -5.97 -26.38 7.52
C HIS A 361 -5.29 -27.30 6.50
N THR A 362 -5.94 -28.41 6.13
CA THR A 362 -5.47 -29.16 4.97
C THR A 362 -5.73 -28.37 3.69
N ASP A 363 -5.13 -28.82 2.59
CA ASP A 363 -5.23 -28.13 1.33
C ASP A 363 -6.69 -27.96 0.87
N PRO A 364 -7.03 -26.81 0.26
CA PRO A 364 -8.38 -26.58 -0.24
C PRO A 364 -8.75 -27.59 -1.33
N VAL A 365 -10.02 -27.99 -1.35
CA VAL A 365 -10.58 -28.90 -2.35
C VAL A 365 -11.69 -28.21 -3.15
N TYR A 366 -11.98 -28.74 -4.34
CA TYR A 366 -13.07 -28.23 -5.17
C TYR A 366 -14.43 -28.51 -4.53
N GLY A 367 -15.21 -27.46 -4.25
CA GLY A 367 -16.50 -27.53 -3.58
C GLY A 367 -17.71 -27.76 -4.49
N GLY A 368 -17.52 -27.79 -5.81
CA GLY A 368 -18.60 -28.06 -6.78
C GLY A 368 -19.60 -26.92 -7.00
N LYS A 369 -19.42 -25.76 -6.36
CA LYS A 369 -20.30 -24.59 -6.50
C LYS A 369 -19.53 -23.29 -6.24
N VAL A 370 -20.05 -22.20 -6.78
CA VAL A 370 -19.59 -20.83 -6.50
C VAL A 370 -20.04 -20.43 -5.09
N ASP A 371 -19.14 -19.84 -4.31
CA ASP A 371 -19.43 -19.30 -2.99
C ASP A 371 -19.70 -17.79 -3.04
N LEU A 372 -20.96 -17.40 -2.86
CA LEU A 372 -21.41 -16.00 -2.82
C LEU A 372 -21.45 -15.43 -1.40
N ALA A 373 -21.18 -16.23 -0.38
CA ALA A 373 -21.24 -15.81 1.02
C ALA A 373 -19.94 -15.18 1.53
N GLN A 374 -18.91 -15.11 0.69
CA GLN A 374 -17.60 -14.57 1.05
C GLN A 374 -17.46 -13.10 0.64
N GLY A 375 -16.62 -12.36 1.38
CA GLY A 375 -16.46 -10.92 1.24
C GLY A 375 -15.18 -10.48 0.53
N ASP A 376 -14.30 -11.38 0.15
CA ASP A 376 -12.93 -11.00 -0.21
C ASP A 376 -12.71 -11.05 -1.71
N TYR A 377 -11.70 -10.32 -2.15
CA TYR A 377 -11.10 -10.51 -3.47
C TYR A 377 -9.72 -11.15 -3.33
N TRP A 378 -9.21 -11.72 -4.42
CA TRP A 378 -7.81 -12.12 -4.47
C TRP A 378 -6.89 -10.88 -4.36
N PRO A 379 -5.64 -11.05 -3.90
CA PRO A 379 -4.66 -9.97 -3.88
C PRO A 379 -4.54 -9.31 -5.26
N GLY A 380 -4.62 -7.98 -5.30
CA GLY A 380 -4.55 -7.17 -6.52
C GLY A 380 -5.75 -7.23 -7.46
N GLN A 381 -6.76 -8.07 -7.19
CA GLN A 381 -7.95 -8.16 -8.04
C GLN A 381 -8.78 -6.88 -7.96
N TYR A 382 -8.85 -6.25 -6.78
CA TYR A 382 -9.61 -5.01 -6.56
C TYR A 382 -8.75 -3.90 -5.96
N SER A 383 -8.21 -4.10 -4.76
CA SER A 383 -7.37 -3.13 -4.04
C SER A 383 -5.89 -3.28 -4.41
N ARG A 384 -5.16 -2.16 -4.51
CA ARG A 384 -3.71 -2.15 -4.76
C ARG A 384 -3.01 -1.05 -3.98
N THR A 385 -1.87 -1.38 -3.38
CA THR A 385 -0.90 -0.41 -2.86
C THR A 385 0.27 -0.26 -3.84
N HIS A 386 0.50 0.93 -4.38
CA HIS A 386 1.61 1.22 -5.27
C HIS A 386 2.73 1.92 -4.52
N VAL A 387 3.92 1.32 -4.53
CA VAL A 387 5.10 1.81 -3.82
C VAL A 387 6.14 2.31 -4.81
N GLY A 388 6.54 3.57 -4.68
CA GLY A 388 7.69 4.11 -5.40
C GLY A 388 8.98 3.57 -4.81
N ALA A 389 9.63 2.65 -5.51
CA ALA A 389 10.84 1.97 -5.11
C ALA A 389 12.05 2.39 -5.96
N ASP A 390 13.24 2.36 -5.38
CA ASP A 390 14.52 2.64 -6.09
C ASP A 390 15.05 1.43 -6.88
N GLY A 391 14.28 0.34 -6.92
CA GLY A 391 14.58 -0.89 -7.64
C GLY A 391 13.62 -2.01 -7.24
N PHE A 392 13.79 -3.17 -7.84
CA PHE A 392 13.00 -4.36 -7.52
C PHE A 392 13.74 -5.20 -6.46
N SER A 393 13.48 -4.93 -5.18
CA SER A 393 14.04 -5.72 -4.08
C SER A 393 13.20 -5.54 -2.82
N TYR A 394 13.29 -6.50 -1.89
CA TYR A 394 12.63 -6.42 -0.59
C TYR A 394 12.95 -5.11 0.15
N ALA A 395 14.23 -4.73 0.20
CA ALA A 395 14.65 -3.47 0.82
C ALA A 395 14.04 -2.24 0.13
N ALA A 396 14.05 -2.19 -1.20
CA ALA A 396 13.52 -1.05 -1.94
C ALA A 396 12.01 -0.84 -1.74
N VAL A 397 11.24 -1.93 -1.63
CA VAL A 397 9.81 -1.87 -1.29
C VAL A 397 9.63 -1.35 0.14
N MET A 398 10.34 -1.92 1.12
CA MET A 398 10.24 -1.49 2.52
C MET A 398 10.64 -0.01 2.71
N ASP A 399 11.73 0.42 2.06
CA ASP A 399 12.16 1.82 2.05
C ASP A 399 11.12 2.74 1.39
N GLY A 400 10.49 2.28 0.31
CA GLY A 400 9.41 3.03 -0.36
C GLY A 400 8.18 3.22 0.52
N ILE A 401 7.74 2.16 1.21
CA ILE A 401 6.63 2.22 2.18
C ILE A 401 7.00 3.15 3.33
N ARG A 402 8.19 2.96 3.94
CA ARG A 402 8.69 3.79 5.05
C ARG A 402 8.77 5.27 4.69
N ALA A 403 9.22 5.58 3.47
CA ALA A 403 9.31 6.93 2.96
C ALA A 403 7.96 7.54 2.58
N GLY A 404 6.86 6.77 2.60
CA GLY A 404 5.54 7.26 2.24
C GLY A 404 5.35 7.48 0.74
N ARG A 405 6.21 6.89 -0.10
CA ARG A 405 6.10 6.94 -1.57
C ARG A 405 4.98 6.02 -2.04
N VAL A 406 3.75 6.31 -1.62
CA VAL A 406 2.60 5.42 -1.77
C VAL A 406 1.40 6.15 -2.34
N TRP A 407 0.73 5.49 -3.27
CA TRP A 407 -0.66 5.77 -3.63
C TRP A 407 -1.41 4.44 -3.76
N VAL A 408 -2.72 4.50 -3.59
CA VAL A 408 -3.59 3.33 -3.55
C VAL A 408 -4.78 3.53 -4.47
N ASP A 409 -5.29 2.45 -5.03
CA ASP A 409 -6.49 2.52 -5.86
C ASP A 409 -7.38 1.28 -5.74
N HIS A 410 -8.65 1.50 -6.06
CA HIS A 410 -9.66 0.47 -6.23
C HIS A 410 -9.98 0.24 -7.70
N GLY A 411 -10.15 -1.04 -8.06
CA GLY A 411 -10.71 -1.48 -9.32
C GLY A 411 -9.90 -1.07 -10.55
N GLN A 412 -8.59 -0.85 -10.39
CA GLN A 412 -7.69 -0.36 -11.43
C GLN A 412 -8.14 0.97 -12.05
N LEU A 413 -8.68 1.87 -11.22
CA LEU A 413 -9.21 3.16 -11.65
C LEU A 413 -8.16 3.98 -12.43
N ILE A 414 -6.90 3.90 -12.01
CA ILE A 414 -5.75 4.52 -12.67
C ILE A 414 -4.62 3.52 -12.92
N SER A 415 -3.82 3.80 -13.95
CA SER A 415 -2.64 3.00 -14.30
C SER A 415 -1.34 3.57 -13.72
N GLY A 416 -1.32 4.84 -13.31
CA GLY A 416 -0.15 5.45 -12.71
C GLY A 416 -0.40 6.86 -12.17
N LEU A 417 0.47 7.29 -11.25
CA LEU A 417 0.44 8.61 -10.63
C LEU A 417 1.88 9.11 -10.42
N ASP A 418 2.24 10.25 -11.02
CA ASP A 418 3.45 11.01 -10.69
C ASP A 418 3.05 12.41 -10.23
N ALA A 419 3.13 12.65 -8.92
CA ALA A 419 2.81 13.93 -8.31
C ALA A 419 4.09 14.62 -7.82
N ARG A 420 4.33 15.86 -8.28
CA ARG A 420 5.52 16.64 -7.92
C ARG A 420 5.14 18.04 -7.49
N VAL A 421 5.62 18.47 -6.33
CA VAL A 421 5.63 19.88 -5.95
C VAL A 421 6.99 20.47 -6.31
N ALA A 422 7.03 21.63 -6.95
CA ALA A 422 8.26 22.27 -7.40
C ALA A 422 8.27 23.77 -7.13
N GLY A 423 9.43 24.30 -6.74
CA GLY A 423 9.64 25.73 -6.46
C GLY A 423 11.09 26.01 -6.10
N GLY A 424 11.59 27.21 -6.42
CA GLY A 424 12.97 27.61 -6.08
C GLY A 424 14.06 26.69 -6.64
N GLY A 425 13.83 26.10 -7.82
CA GLY A 425 14.76 25.17 -8.48
C GLY A 425 14.81 23.76 -7.88
N ARG A 426 13.94 23.45 -6.93
CA ARG A 426 13.85 22.13 -6.25
C ARG A 426 12.46 21.52 -6.45
N TRP A 427 12.35 20.23 -6.23
CA TRP A 427 11.08 19.50 -6.26
C TRP A 427 11.07 18.37 -5.22
N ALA A 428 9.87 17.93 -4.85
CA ALA A 428 9.62 16.75 -4.02
C ALA A 428 8.38 15.99 -4.54
N THR A 429 8.22 14.73 -4.11
CA THR A 429 7.08 13.86 -4.45
C THR A 429 6.56 13.15 -3.20
N LEU A 430 5.61 12.22 -3.37
CA LEU A 430 4.85 11.55 -2.30
C LEU A 430 5.74 11.11 -1.14
N GLY A 431 5.30 11.42 0.08
CA GLY A 431 5.99 11.17 1.35
C GLY A 431 7.17 12.13 1.63
N GLY A 432 7.63 12.88 0.64
CA GLY A 432 8.74 13.82 0.75
C GLY A 432 8.34 15.24 1.18
N ALA A 433 9.37 16.08 1.41
CA ALA A 433 9.21 17.48 1.81
C ALA A 433 10.05 18.42 0.93
N LEU A 434 9.39 19.37 0.26
CA LEU A 434 10.01 20.44 -0.49
C LEU A 434 10.38 21.60 0.44
N HIS A 435 11.68 21.82 0.64
CA HIS A 435 12.20 22.97 1.39
C HIS A 435 12.53 24.14 0.46
N VAL A 436 11.90 25.30 0.68
CA VAL A 436 12.04 26.51 -0.14
C VAL A 436 12.20 27.75 0.72
N LYS A 437 12.63 28.87 0.13
CA LYS A 437 12.65 30.15 0.85
C LYS A 437 11.23 30.65 1.08
N LYS A 438 10.97 31.32 2.20
CA LYS A 438 9.70 32.03 2.42
C LYS A 438 9.35 32.95 1.24
N GLY A 439 8.11 32.88 0.76
CA GLY A 439 7.61 33.64 -0.39
C GLY A 439 7.92 33.01 -1.76
N THR A 440 8.58 31.85 -1.80
CA THR A 440 8.80 31.10 -3.06
C THR A 440 7.46 30.67 -3.64
N ARG A 441 7.25 30.88 -4.94
CA ARG A 441 6.08 30.32 -5.63
C ARG A 441 6.27 28.82 -5.86
N VAL A 442 5.28 28.02 -5.47
CA VAL A 442 5.31 26.55 -5.57
C VAL A 442 4.16 26.08 -6.44
N THR A 443 4.42 25.07 -7.27
CA THR A 443 3.43 24.46 -8.15
C THR A 443 3.42 22.96 -7.97
N LEU A 444 2.22 22.38 -7.81
CA LEU A 444 1.97 20.96 -7.91
C LEU A 444 1.66 20.60 -9.36
N THR A 445 2.39 19.62 -9.91
CA THR A 445 2.11 18.98 -11.19
C THR A 445 1.78 17.51 -10.94
N VAL A 446 0.69 17.02 -11.56
CA VAL A 446 0.26 15.63 -11.45
C VAL A 446 0.13 15.06 -12.85
N ASP A 447 0.92 14.04 -13.16
CA ASP A 447 0.74 13.20 -14.34
C ASP A 447 -0.03 11.94 -13.95
N LEU A 448 -1.27 11.84 -14.43
CA LEU A 448 -2.21 10.76 -14.14
C LEU A 448 -2.33 9.82 -15.34
N GLY A 449 -1.92 8.57 -15.17
CA GLY A 449 -2.19 7.50 -16.11
C GLY A 449 -3.64 7.02 -15.96
N LEU A 450 -4.45 7.17 -16.99
CA LEU A 450 -5.82 6.64 -17.02
C LEU A 450 -5.79 5.13 -17.24
N ALA A 451 -6.90 4.45 -16.93
CA ALA A 451 -7.02 3.01 -17.09
C ALA A 451 -6.56 2.54 -18.49
N GLY A 452 -5.63 1.59 -18.50
CA GLY A 452 -5.02 1.04 -19.72
C GLY A 452 -5.84 -0.04 -20.42
N GLY A 453 -6.97 -0.43 -19.83
CA GLY A 453 -7.83 -1.50 -20.31
C GLY A 453 -8.90 -1.88 -19.29
N PRO A 454 -9.63 -2.98 -19.55
CA PRO A 454 -10.61 -3.49 -18.60
C PRO A 454 -9.97 -3.92 -17.28
N ASN A 455 -10.62 -3.61 -16.17
CA ASN A 455 -10.29 -4.14 -14.85
C ASN A 455 -10.80 -5.58 -14.68
N TRP A 456 -10.66 -6.15 -13.47
CA TRP A 456 -11.07 -7.53 -13.20
C TRP A 456 -12.59 -7.76 -13.12
N ALA A 457 -13.40 -6.71 -13.18
CA ALA A 457 -14.84 -6.82 -13.46
C ALA A 457 -15.18 -6.79 -14.95
N GLY A 458 -14.18 -6.63 -15.83
CA GLY A 458 -14.35 -6.62 -17.29
C GLY A 458 -14.73 -5.27 -17.89
N PHE A 459 -14.67 -4.18 -17.10
CA PHE A 459 -15.01 -2.83 -17.55
C PHE A 459 -13.80 -1.92 -17.54
N VAL A 460 -13.73 -0.95 -18.45
CA VAL A 460 -12.69 0.08 -18.42
C VAL A 460 -13.15 1.18 -17.45
N PRO A 461 -12.55 1.30 -16.25
CA PRO A 461 -12.93 2.35 -15.32
C PRO A 461 -12.52 3.72 -15.88
N LYS A 462 -13.23 4.76 -15.45
CA LYS A 462 -12.97 6.14 -15.89
C LYS A 462 -12.84 7.01 -14.66
N VAL A 463 -11.72 7.68 -14.50
CA VAL A 463 -11.61 8.77 -13.53
C VAL A 463 -12.49 9.91 -14.02
N ALA A 464 -13.42 10.36 -13.19
CA ALA A 464 -14.24 11.54 -13.45
C ALA A 464 -13.65 12.79 -12.80
N ARG A 465 -13.12 12.67 -11.58
CA ARG A 465 -12.62 13.82 -10.80
C ARG A 465 -11.33 13.50 -10.06
N VAL A 466 -10.46 14.50 -9.97
CA VAL A 466 -9.28 14.51 -9.08
C VAL A 466 -9.31 15.76 -8.22
N ASP A 467 -9.24 15.56 -6.90
CA ASP A 467 -9.20 16.59 -5.88
C ASP A 467 -7.76 16.80 -5.38
N VAL A 468 -7.40 18.06 -5.19
CA VAL A 468 -6.23 18.49 -4.43
C VAL A 468 -6.71 18.93 -3.05
N ILE A 469 -6.19 18.26 -2.03
CA ILE A 469 -6.47 18.55 -0.62
C ILE A 469 -5.22 19.18 -0.03
N GLN A 470 -5.38 20.30 0.66
CA GLN A 470 -4.28 21.04 1.27
C GLN A 470 -4.62 21.36 2.72
N GLY A 471 -3.66 21.17 3.63
CA GLY A 471 -3.75 21.55 5.04
C GLY A 471 -2.46 22.20 5.54
N ASP A 472 -2.55 22.84 6.70
CA ASP A 472 -1.42 23.51 7.34
C ASP A 472 -0.62 22.51 8.17
N VAL A 473 0.70 22.66 8.20
CA VAL A 473 1.53 21.97 9.20
C VAL A 473 1.64 22.86 10.42
N THR A 474 0.99 22.44 11.50
CA THR A 474 0.90 23.15 12.78
C THR A 474 1.92 22.65 13.81
N GLY A 475 2.58 21.53 13.55
CA GLY A 475 3.43 20.84 14.51
C GLY A 475 2.64 19.94 15.45
N ALA A 476 3.34 19.33 16.40
CA ALA A 476 2.77 18.35 17.33
C ALA A 476 1.50 18.85 18.01
N ALA A 477 0.46 18.02 18.03
CA ALA A 477 -0.78 18.32 18.72
C ALA A 477 -0.55 18.37 20.24
N SER A 478 -1.11 19.38 20.90
CA SER A 478 -1.08 19.48 22.37
C SER A 478 -1.95 18.43 23.04
N ASP A 479 -3.09 18.11 22.41
CA ASP A 479 -3.98 17.02 22.81
C ASP A 479 -3.70 15.82 21.90
N ARG A 480 -3.24 14.70 22.48
CA ARG A 480 -2.93 13.48 21.72
C ARG A 480 -4.18 12.78 21.21
N ASP A 481 -5.36 13.12 21.72
CA ASP A 481 -6.65 12.61 21.26
C ASP A 481 -7.30 13.46 20.16
N THR A 482 -6.65 14.54 19.73
CA THR A 482 -7.22 15.36 18.67
C THR A 482 -7.32 14.59 17.35
N MET A 483 -8.49 14.70 16.72
CA MET A 483 -8.79 14.12 15.40
C MET A 483 -8.99 15.20 14.34
N ALA A 484 -8.70 16.47 14.65
CA ALA A 484 -9.02 17.58 13.76
C ALA A 484 -7.76 18.22 13.17
N ALA A 485 -7.86 18.61 11.90
CA ALA A 485 -6.97 19.51 11.19
C ALA A 485 -7.82 20.60 10.51
N PRO A 486 -8.21 21.67 11.23
CA PRO A 486 -9.25 22.61 10.78
C PRO A 486 -8.94 23.36 9.48
N THR A 487 -7.69 23.37 9.04
CA THR A 487 -7.23 24.07 7.83
C THR A 487 -7.25 23.18 6.60
N ALA A 488 -7.34 21.85 6.79
CA ALA A 488 -7.35 20.90 5.69
C ALA A 488 -8.69 20.93 4.96
N LYS A 489 -8.64 21.09 3.63
CA LYS A 489 -9.82 21.11 2.76
C LYS A 489 -9.48 20.77 1.32
N VAL A 490 -10.49 20.41 0.54
CA VAL A 490 -10.39 20.36 -0.92
C VAL A 490 -10.22 21.80 -1.43
N VAL A 491 -9.03 22.11 -1.95
CA VAL A 491 -8.71 23.45 -2.48
C VAL A 491 -8.94 23.55 -3.98
N ARG A 492 -8.96 22.42 -4.68
CA ARG A 492 -9.21 22.36 -6.12
C ARG A 492 -9.74 20.98 -6.53
N SER A 493 -10.74 20.98 -7.41
CA SER A 493 -11.20 19.80 -8.11
C SER A 493 -10.98 19.97 -9.62
N TYR A 494 -10.55 18.90 -10.28
CA TYR A 494 -10.37 18.82 -11.72
C TYR A 494 -11.29 17.74 -12.29
N GLU A 495 -12.12 18.12 -13.24
CA GLU A 495 -12.88 17.16 -14.05
C GLU A 495 -11.97 16.54 -15.12
N VAL A 496 -12.05 15.22 -15.25
CA VAL A 496 -11.23 14.42 -16.17
C VAL A 496 -12.11 13.95 -17.32
N ASN A 497 -12.11 14.74 -18.40
CA ASN A 497 -12.90 14.46 -19.61
C ASN A 497 -12.11 13.65 -20.65
N LYS A 498 -11.33 12.67 -20.19
CA LYS A 498 -10.51 11.79 -21.05
C LYS A 498 -10.60 10.36 -20.53
N SER A 499 -10.65 9.39 -21.45
CA SER A 499 -10.86 7.98 -21.11
C SER A 499 -9.61 7.11 -21.17
N THR A 500 -8.54 7.54 -21.84
CA THR A 500 -7.32 6.74 -22.05
C THR A 500 -6.05 7.60 -22.10
N GLY A 501 -4.88 6.99 -21.90
CA GLY A 501 -3.59 7.66 -21.90
C GLY A 501 -3.36 8.51 -20.64
N THR A 502 -2.55 9.56 -20.75
CA THR A 502 -2.19 10.40 -19.59
C THR A 502 -2.94 11.74 -19.59
N VAL A 503 -3.23 12.26 -18.40
CA VAL A 503 -3.72 13.61 -18.14
C VAL A 503 -2.75 14.34 -17.21
N ARG A 504 -2.38 15.57 -17.57
CA ARG A 504 -1.56 16.43 -16.71
C ARG A 504 -2.46 17.46 -16.02
N LEU A 505 -2.40 17.51 -14.70
CA LEU A 505 -3.06 18.51 -13.87
C LEU A 505 -2.00 19.42 -13.23
N THR A 506 -2.33 20.69 -13.04
CA THR A 506 -1.42 21.66 -12.42
C THR A 506 -2.18 22.55 -11.45
N TYR A 507 -1.69 22.63 -10.22
CA TYR A 507 -2.22 23.48 -9.15
C TYR A 507 -1.12 24.43 -8.67
N ASP A 508 -1.37 25.73 -8.75
CA ASP A 508 -0.46 26.75 -8.24
C ASP A 508 -0.76 26.98 -6.76
N LEU A 509 0.16 26.56 -5.88
CA LEU A 509 0.07 26.81 -4.44
C LEU A 509 0.32 28.29 -4.13
N GLY A 510 0.81 29.07 -5.10
CA GLY A 510 1.18 30.46 -4.92
C GLY A 510 2.47 30.61 -4.12
N ALA A 511 2.70 31.82 -3.60
CA ALA A 511 3.82 32.11 -2.74
C ALA A 511 3.60 31.47 -1.36
N VAL A 512 4.45 30.51 -0.98
CA VAL A 512 4.32 29.82 0.31
C VAL A 512 5.10 30.55 1.39
N ASP A 513 4.40 30.96 2.45
CA ASP A 513 4.96 31.72 3.57
C ASP A 513 4.87 30.99 4.91
N ARG A 514 4.19 29.84 4.92
CA ARG A 514 4.03 28.92 6.06
C ARG A 514 4.05 27.46 5.60
N PRO A 515 4.42 26.51 6.49
CA PRO A 515 4.38 25.08 6.22
C PRO A 515 2.99 24.55 5.85
N VAL A 516 2.91 23.74 4.78
CA VAL A 516 1.69 23.07 4.32
C VAL A 516 1.99 21.64 3.86
N TYR A 517 0.96 20.83 3.73
CA TYR A 517 0.99 19.59 2.94
C TYR A 517 -0.09 19.59 1.88
N VAL A 518 0.13 18.84 0.81
CA VAL A 518 -0.86 18.56 -0.24
C VAL A 518 -0.98 17.07 -0.46
N ARG A 519 -2.20 16.56 -0.62
CA ARG A 519 -2.48 15.17 -0.98
C ARG A 519 -3.56 15.11 -2.05
N LEU A 520 -3.65 13.96 -2.73
CA LEU A 520 -4.56 13.75 -3.84
C LEU A 520 -5.60 12.68 -3.50
N ARG A 521 -6.78 12.86 -4.07
CA ARG A 521 -7.84 11.85 -4.13
C ARG A 521 -8.49 11.94 -5.50
N GLY A 522 -8.95 10.83 -6.05
CA GLY A 522 -9.82 10.86 -7.24
C GLY A 522 -10.86 9.75 -7.24
N THR A 523 -11.84 9.89 -8.12
CA THR A 523 -13.04 9.04 -8.15
C THR A 523 -13.53 8.82 -9.57
N ASP A 524 -14.27 7.73 -9.77
CA ASP A 524 -15.10 7.50 -10.95
C ASP A 524 -16.36 8.39 -11.00
N GLY A 525 -16.67 9.11 -9.91
CA GLY A 525 -17.76 10.07 -9.81
C GLY A 525 -19.14 9.44 -9.62
N ASN A 526 -19.24 8.13 -9.44
CA ASN A 526 -20.53 7.42 -9.38
C ASN A 526 -21.26 7.62 -8.05
N ARG A 527 -20.52 7.69 -6.94
CA ARG A 527 -21.09 7.91 -5.59
C ARG A 527 -20.28 8.97 -4.85
N SER A 528 -20.82 10.18 -4.76
CA SER A 528 -20.22 11.27 -3.98
C SER A 528 -21.26 11.91 -3.08
N ALA A 529 -20.81 12.51 -1.97
CA ALA A 529 -21.63 13.27 -1.04
C ALA A 529 -20.83 14.48 -0.52
N VAL A 530 -21.50 15.40 0.18
CA VAL A 530 -20.77 16.39 0.98
C VAL A 530 -20.02 15.65 2.09
N GLY A 531 -18.72 15.92 2.24
CA GLY A 531 -17.91 15.27 3.25
C GLY A 531 -18.35 15.64 4.67
N LEU A 532 -17.95 14.83 5.65
CA LEU A 532 -18.47 14.88 7.02
C LEU A 532 -18.29 16.25 7.72
N MET A 533 -17.23 16.98 7.37
CA MET A 533 -16.97 18.33 7.92
C MET A 533 -17.66 19.47 7.15
N GLY A 534 -18.56 19.14 6.22
CA GLY A 534 -19.37 20.08 5.47
C GLY A 534 -18.78 20.51 4.12
N SER A 535 -19.61 21.15 3.30
CA SER A 535 -19.31 21.46 1.90
C SER A 535 -18.20 22.50 1.72
N ALA A 536 -17.91 23.29 2.74
CA ALA A 536 -16.79 24.22 2.75
C ALA A 536 -15.42 23.52 2.89
N VAL A 537 -15.41 22.30 3.44
CA VAL A 537 -14.21 21.47 3.63
C VAL A 537 -14.08 20.47 2.48
N ASP A 538 -15.16 19.74 2.19
CA ASP A 538 -15.21 18.73 1.14
C ASP A 538 -16.58 18.77 0.44
N PRO A 539 -16.72 19.48 -0.69
CA PRO A 539 -18.01 19.66 -1.36
C PRO A 539 -18.53 18.39 -2.04
N ALA A 540 -17.65 17.44 -2.36
CA ALA A 540 -17.96 16.22 -3.08
C ALA A 540 -16.95 15.12 -2.68
N GLY A 541 -17.01 14.69 -1.43
CA GLY A 541 -16.26 13.54 -0.92
C GLY A 541 -16.91 12.21 -1.28
N PRO A 542 -16.33 11.08 -0.83
CA PRO A 542 -16.99 9.79 -0.89
C PRO A 542 -18.30 9.81 -0.10
N ALA A 543 -19.32 9.12 -0.60
CA ALA A 543 -20.52 8.86 0.19
C ALA A 543 -20.26 7.71 1.18
N ILE A 544 -20.94 7.72 2.32
CA ILE A 544 -20.94 6.58 3.23
C ILE A 544 -21.50 5.34 2.52
N ASP A 545 -20.84 4.19 2.69
CA ASP A 545 -21.30 2.93 2.12
C ASP A 545 -22.58 2.47 2.85
N VAL A 546 -23.57 2.04 2.06
CA VAL A 546 -24.83 1.52 2.60
C VAL A 546 -24.65 0.05 2.93
N VAL A 547 -24.95 -0.34 4.17
CA VAL A 547 -24.82 -1.74 4.63
C VAL A 547 -25.67 -2.65 3.73
N GLY A 548 -25.02 -3.65 3.12
CA GLY A 548 -25.67 -4.61 2.22
C GLY A 548 -26.05 -4.07 0.84
N ASP A 549 -25.68 -2.83 0.49
CA ASP A 549 -25.91 -2.22 -0.82
C ASP A 549 -24.78 -1.25 -1.22
N ALA A 550 -23.56 -1.78 -1.21
CA ALA A 550 -22.34 -1.06 -1.53
C ALA A 550 -21.47 -1.88 -2.49
N ASP A 551 -21.93 -2.03 -3.73
CA ASP A 551 -21.19 -2.73 -4.79
C ASP A 551 -19.84 -2.02 -5.07
N PRO A 552 -18.70 -2.67 -4.77
CA PRO A 552 -17.39 -2.04 -4.84
C PRO A 552 -16.98 -1.66 -6.27
N TRP A 553 -17.53 -2.31 -7.32
CA TRP A 553 -17.17 -2.02 -8.71
C TRP A 553 -17.89 -0.79 -9.27
N ARG A 554 -18.86 -0.25 -8.54
CA ARG A 554 -19.64 0.94 -8.92
C ARG A 554 -19.20 2.20 -8.16
N ASP A 555 -18.14 2.10 -7.36
CA ASP A 555 -17.68 3.16 -6.47
C ASP A 555 -16.17 3.06 -6.26
N LEU A 556 -15.44 3.53 -7.27
CA LEU A 556 -13.99 3.45 -7.34
C LEU A 556 -13.34 4.77 -6.94
N TRP A 557 -12.28 4.65 -6.13
CA TRP A 557 -11.49 5.76 -5.64
C TRP A 557 -9.99 5.44 -5.69
N PHE A 558 -9.17 6.47 -5.78
CA PHE A 558 -7.74 6.40 -5.51
C PHE A 558 -7.33 7.51 -4.54
N TYR A 559 -6.30 7.27 -3.74
CA TYR A 559 -5.75 8.24 -2.79
C TYR A 559 -4.21 8.21 -2.88
N SER A 560 -3.57 9.34 -2.62
CA SER A 560 -2.11 9.43 -2.47
C SER A 560 -1.72 9.86 -1.06
N ASN A 561 -0.55 9.39 -0.60
CA ASN A 561 0.13 10.04 0.52
C ASN A 561 0.46 11.51 0.20
N PRO A 562 0.75 12.35 1.21
CA PRO A 562 0.98 13.77 0.99
C PRO A 562 2.39 14.08 0.47
N VAL A 563 2.58 15.32 0.02
CA VAL A 563 3.88 15.98 -0.09
C VAL A 563 3.87 17.22 0.79
N TRP A 564 4.90 17.42 1.60
CA TRP A 564 5.06 18.64 2.40
C TRP A 564 5.76 19.75 1.61
N VAL A 565 5.39 20.99 1.91
CA VAL A 565 6.08 22.20 1.44
C VAL A 565 6.43 23.05 2.65
N LEU A 566 7.72 23.20 2.90
CA LEU A 566 8.28 23.78 4.12
C LEU A 566 9.09 25.04 3.77
N PRO A 567 8.51 26.24 3.91
CA PRO A 567 9.24 27.49 3.75
C PRO A 567 10.12 27.75 4.96
N ALA A 568 11.40 28.05 4.70
CA ALA A 568 12.42 28.41 5.68
C ALA A 568 13.08 29.75 5.35
#